data_AF-A0A1H7MZ83-F1
#
_entry.id   AF-A0A1H7MZ83-F1
#
_cell.length_a   1.000
_cell.length_b   1.000
_cell.length_c   1.000
_cell.angle_alpha   90.00
_cell.angle_beta   90.00
_cell.angle_gamma   90.00
#
_symmetry.space_group_name_H-M   'P 1'
#
loop_
_entity.id
_entity.type
_entity.pdbx_description
1 polymer ?
#
loop_
_entity_poly.entity_id
_entity_poly.type
_entity_poly.pdbx_seq_one_letter_code
_entity_poly.pdbx_strand_id
1 'polypeptide(L)'
;MKNATLITLLISGMAFSAVAQQHRPVQPQSAEDIAKMRTDQLTERLGLSDEQQKEVYALNLEKAEKMKVSREERSAKMAELRDEMKADRERLDNILTEEQRETLKQQQAERAEKMKTAMKARKDGKSRGERFRKGHRNFHKRGGAKADTTQTTPTEVIPNVK
;
A
#
# COMPACT_ATOMS: atom_id res chain seq x y z
N MET A 1 -64.22 -5.54 13.17
CA MET A 1 -62.92 -4.96 13.52
C MET A 1 -61.89 -6.06 13.65
N LYS A 2 -61.37 -6.52 12.51
CA LYS A 2 -60.32 -7.53 12.33
C LYS A 2 -59.42 -6.82 11.34
N ASN A 3 -58.16 -6.51 11.68
CA ASN A 3 -57.09 -5.86 10.87
C ASN A 3 -56.18 -4.94 11.73
N ALA A 4 -56.12 -5.10 13.06
CA ALA A 4 -55.34 -4.22 13.93
C ALA A 4 -54.29 -4.93 14.81
N THR A 5 -54.08 -6.24 14.64
CA THR A 5 -53.15 -7.02 15.48
C THR A 5 -51.98 -7.65 14.73
N LEU A 6 -51.85 -7.43 13.43
CA LEU A 6 -50.80 -8.02 12.58
C LEU A 6 -49.65 -7.07 12.22
N ILE A 7 -49.70 -5.81 12.66
CA ILE A 7 -48.68 -4.78 12.32
C ILE A 7 -47.68 -4.59 13.48
N THR A 8 -48.03 -4.97 14.70
CA THR A 8 -47.17 -4.81 15.89
C THR A 8 -46.13 -5.92 16.09
N LEU A 9 -46.15 -7.00 15.29
CA LEU A 9 -45.21 -8.13 15.44
C LEU A 9 -44.05 -8.13 14.43
N LEU A 10 -43.83 -7.05 13.69
CA LEU A 10 -42.82 -6.97 12.62
C LEU A 10 -41.69 -5.95 12.85
N ILE A 11 -41.59 -5.37 14.06
CA ILE A 11 -40.62 -4.29 14.36
C ILE A 11 -39.53 -4.73 15.37
N SER A 12 -39.53 -5.97 15.86
CA SER A 12 -38.55 -6.43 16.87
C SER A 12 -37.35 -7.21 16.32
N GLY A 13 -37.03 -7.08 15.03
CA GLY A 13 -36.04 -7.92 14.34
C GLY A 13 -34.71 -7.25 13.95
N MET A 14 -34.45 -5.99 14.34
CA MET A 14 -33.21 -5.29 13.95
C MET A 14 -32.40 -4.87 15.16
N ALA A 15 -31.91 -5.85 15.92
CA ALA A 15 -30.92 -5.64 16.98
C ALA A 15 -29.61 -6.37 16.60
N PHE A 16 -28.61 -5.57 16.22
CA PHE A 16 -27.17 -5.85 16.27
C PHE A 16 -26.61 -7.03 15.47
N SER A 17 -26.35 -6.81 14.18
CA SER A 17 -25.26 -7.48 13.46
C SER A 17 -24.18 -6.46 13.06
N ALA A 18 -23.66 -5.73 14.05
CA ALA A 18 -22.47 -4.90 13.92
C ALA A 18 -21.29 -5.56 14.65
N VAL A 19 -20.93 -6.79 14.27
CA VAL A 19 -19.57 -7.29 14.52
C VAL A 19 -18.68 -6.60 13.49
N ALA A 20 -18.25 -5.38 13.83
CA ALA A 20 -17.15 -4.72 13.15
C ALA A 20 -15.96 -5.68 13.16
N GLN A 21 -15.38 -5.95 11.98
CA GLN A 21 -14.19 -6.78 11.82
C GLN A 21 -13.05 -6.25 12.70
N GLN A 22 -12.95 -6.81 13.90
CA GLN A 22 -11.91 -6.53 14.87
C GLN A 22 -10.61 -7.01 14.22
N HIS A 23 -9.82 -6.05 13.71
CA HIS A 23 -8.48 -6.35 13.22
C HIS A 23 -7.70 -6.87 14.42
N ARG A 24 -7.60 -8.20 14.52
CA ARG A 24 -6.68 -8.81 15.49
C ARG A 24 -5.30 -8.25 15.14
N PRO A 25 -4.55 -7.70 16.12
CA PRO A 25 -3.18 -7.32 15.87
C PRO A 25 -2.46 -8.58 15.38
N VAL A 26 -2.03 -8.57 14.13
CA VAL A 26 -1.20 -9.65 13.59
C VAL A 26 0.13 -9.55 14.34
N GLN A 27 0.34 -10.48 15.28
CA GLN A 27 1.61 -10.62 15.97
C GLN A 27 2.73 -10.67 14.92
N PRO A 28 3.84 -9.93 15.09
CA PRO A 28 4.95 -10.01 14.16
C PRO A 28 5.49 -11.45 14.17
N GLN A 29 5.35 -12.15 13.04
CA GLN A 29 5.91 -13.49 12.87
C GLN A 29 7.45 -13.41 12.90
N SER A 30 8.10 -14.41 13.48
CA SER A 30 9.55 -14.52 13.46
C SER A 30 10.06 -14.84 12.04
N ALA A 31 11.35 -14.60 11.79
CA ALA A 31 11.95 -14.95 10.50
C ALA A 31 11.91 -16.46 10.24
N GLU A 32 12.10 -17.26 11.30
CA GLU A 32 12.02 -18.72 11.29
C GLU A 32 10.61 -19.21 10.96
N ASP A 33 9.56 -18.64 11.57
CA ASP A 33 8.17 -19.00 11.27
C ASP A 33 7.84 -18.71 9.81
N ILE A 34 8.29 -17.57 9.30
CA ILE A 34 8.09 -17.18 7.90
C ILE A 34 8.85 -18.14 6.98
N ALA A 35 10.08 -18.49 7.33
CA ALA A 35 10.91 -19.40 6.56
C ALA A 35 10.28 -20.78 6.47
N LYS A 36 9.86 -21.33 7.61
CA LYS A 36 9.17 -22.62 7.71
C LYS A 36 7.89 -22.62 6.90
N MET A 37 7.01 -21.64 7.12
CA MET A 37 5.75 -21.53 6.36
C MET A 37 5.98 -21.49 4.84
N ARG A 38 6.99 -20.77 4.38
CA ARG A 38 7.32 -20.68 2.94
C ARG A 38 7.88 -21.99 2.40
N THR A 39 8.72 -22.67 3.18
CA THR A 39 9.22 -23.99 2.83
C THR A 39 8.08 -25.00 2.76
N ASP A 40 7.21 -25.05 3.77
CA ASP A 40 6.04 -25.94 3.80
C ASP A 40 5.14 -25.73 2.57
N GLN A 41 4.87 -24.47 2.20
CA GLN A 41 4.09 -24.14 1.00
C GLN A 41 4.77 -24.58 -0.30
N LEU A 42 6.10 -24.50 -0.39
CA LEU A 42 6.85 -24.94 -1.57
C LEU A 42 6.90 -26.47 -1.63
N THR A 43 7.10 -27.13 -0.50
CA THR A 43 7.04 -28.58 -0.37
C THR A 43 5.68 -29.11 -0.80
N GLU A 44 4.59 -28.54 -0.31
CA GLU A 44 3.23 -28.95 -0.66
C GLU A 44 2.96 -28.79 -2.16
N ARG A 45 3.43 -27.69 -2.76
CA ARG A 45 3.19 -27.41 -4.19
C ARG A 45 4.05 -28.21 -5.15
N LEU A 46 5.28 -28.53 -4.74
CA LEU A 46 6.31 -29.07 -5.63
C LEU A 46 6.75 -30.49 -5.26
N GLY A 47 6.33 -31.02 -4.12
CA GLY A 47 6.73 -32.34 -3.64
C GLY A 47 8.23 -32.45 -3.34
N LEU A 48 8.80 -31.43 -2.67
CA LEU A 48 10.24 -31.36 -2.41
C LEU A 48 10.74 -32.52 -1.54
N SER A 49 11.90 -33.10 -1.87
CA SER A 49 12.58 -34.08 -1.03
C SER A 49 13.14 -33.46 0.26
N ASP A 50 13.47 -34.27 1.26
CA ASP A 50 13.99 -33.79 2.55
C ASP A 50 15.29 -32.97 2.40
N GLU A 51 16.13 -33.31 1.44
CA GLU A 51 17.37 -32.57 1.14
C GLU A 51 17.04 -31.21 0.52
N GLN A 52 16.13 -31.17 -0.45
CA GLN A 52 15.67 -29.93 -1.07
C GLN A 52 14.97 -29.01 -0.07
N GLN A 53 14.20 -29.58 0.85
CA GLN A 53 13.52 -28.82 1.91
C GLN A 53 14.52 -28.08 2.82
N LYS A 54 15.64 -28.72 3.18
CA LYS A 54 16.69 -28.09 4.00
C LYS A 54 17.32 -26.90 3.28
N GLU A 55 17.65 -27.05 2.00
CA GLU A 55 18.21 -25.95 1.20
C GLU A 55 17.21 -24.80 1.00
N VAL A 56 15.95 -25.13 0.69
CA VAL A 56 14.88 -24.14 0.53
C VAL A 56 14.59 -23.42 1.84
N TYR A 57 14.62 -24.13 2.98
CA TYR A 57 14.50 -23.51 4.29
C TYR A 57 15.62 -22.52 4.58
N ALA A 58 16.88 -22.89 4.35
CA ALA A 58 18.01 -21.99 4.54
C ALA A 58 17.88 -20.72 3.68
N LEU A 59 17.50 -20.87 2.40
CA LEU A 59 17.25 -19.74 1.50
C LEU A 59 16.09 -18.86 1.96
N ASN A 60 15.01 -19.46 2.47
CA ASN A 60 13.85 -18.72 2.95
C ASN A 60 14.13 -17.98 4.25
N LEU A 61 14.98 -18.54 5.12
CA LEU A 61 15.42 -17.91 6.36
C LEU A 61 16.24 -16.66 6.07
N GLU A 62 17.26 -16.77 5.21
CA GLU A 62 18.08 -15.61 4.79
C GLU A 62 17.19 -14.49 4.22
N LYS A 63 16.22 -14.84 3.36
CA LYS A 63 15.25 -13.88 2.81
C LYS A 63 14.37 -13.26 3.89
N ALA A 64 13.91 -14.04 4.87
CA ALA A 64 13.06 -13.56 5.94
C ALA A 64 13.81 -12.60 6.87
N GLU A 65 15.09 -12.88 7.17
CA GLU A 65 15.96 -12.00 7.93
C GLU A 65 16.22 -10.67 7.21
N LYS A 66 16.57 -10.71 5.91
CA LYS A 66 16.72 -9.49 5.10
C LYS A 66 15.44 -8.64 5.09
N MET A 67 14.28 -9.29 5.01
CA MET A 67 12.99 -8.62 5.08
C MET A 67 12.72 -8.00 6.46
N LYS A 68 13.13 -8.65 7.54
CA LYS A 68 13.02 -8.13 8.90
C LYS A 68 13.84 -6.84 9.05
N VAL A 69 15.11 -6.87 8.65
CA VAL A 69 16.01 -5.70 8.69
C VAL A 69 15.42 -4.55 7.86
N SER A 70 15.03 -4.82 6.60
CA SER A 70 14.45 -3.78 5.74
C SER A 70 13.14 -3.19 6.31
N ARG A 71 12.34 -4.01 7.00
CA ARG A 71 11.12 -3.54 7.68
C ARG A 71 11.46 -2.64 8.85
N GLU A 72 12.45 -3.00 9.66
CA GLU A 72 12.92 -2.21 10.80
C GLU A 72 13.48 -0.86 10.32
N GLU A 73 14.36 -0.85 9.32
CA GLU A 73 14.88 0.39 8.70
C GLU A 73 13.76 1.29 8.17
N ARG A 74 12.80 0.71 7.44
CA ARG A 74 11.65 1.46 6.93
C ARG A 74 10.79 2.00 8.07
N SER A 75 10.62 1.25 9.14
CA SER A 75 9.84 1.67 10.29
C SER A 75 10.49 2.85 11.02
N ALA A 76 11.82 2.82 11.18
CA ALA A 76 12.59 3.90 11.78
C ALA A 76 12.50 5.17 10.93
N LYS A 77 12.75 5.06 9.61
CA LYS A 77 12.60 6.19 8.68
C LYS A 77 11.18 6.77 8.68
N MET A 78 10.16 5.92 8.79
CA MET A 78 8.78 6.39 8.86
C MET A 78 8.44 7.07 10.19
N ALA A 79 9.11 6.69 11.29
CA ALA A 79 8.97 7.38 12.57
C ALA A 79 9.60 8.78 12.49
N GLU A 80 10.81 8.89 11.95
CA GLU A 80 11.50 10.16 11.74
C GLU A 80 10.66 11.12 10.87
N LEU A 81 10.20 10.66 9.71
CA LEU A 81 9.32 11.46 8.84
C LEU A 81 8.03 11.91 9.54
N ARG A 82 7.49 11.12 10.46
CA ARG A 82 6.30 11.50 11.22
C ARG A 82 6.59 12.64 12.18
N ASP A 83 7.75 12.62 12.82
CA ASP A 83 8.12 13.66 13.76
C ASP A 83 8.51 14.96 13.04
N GLU A 84 9.19 14.87 11.89
CA GLU A 84 9.39 16.01 10.98
C GLU A 84 8.06 16.64 10.55
N MET A 85 7.11 15.83 10.08
CA MET A 85 5.79 16.32 9.67
C MET A 85 5.02 16.97 10.81
N LYS A 86 5.17 16.50 12.06
CA LYS A 86 4.55 17.15 13.22
C LYS A 86 5.20 18.50 13.49
N ALA A 87 6.53 18.56 13.51
CA ALA A 87 7.25 19.81 13.75
C ALA A 87 6.93 20.86 12.68
N ASP A 88 6.87 20.47 11.41
CA ASP A 88 6.48 21.36 10.33
C ASP A 88 5.03 21.85 10.46
N ARG A 89 4.13 20.98 10.93
CA ARG A 89 2.74 21.37 11.20
C ARG A 89 2.65 22.38 12.33
N GLU A 90 3.38 22.19 13.43
CA GLU A 90 3.43 23.15 14.54
C GLU A 90 4.00 24.50 14.11
N ARG A 91 5.07 24.48 13.29
CA ARG A 91 5.63 25.71 12.70
C ARG A 91 4.60 26.42 11.82
N LEU A 92 3.90 25.69 10.96
CA LEU A 92 2.86 26.24 10.11
C LEU A 92 1.72 26.85 10.93
N ASP A 93 1.26 26.16 11.97
CA ASP A 93 0.17 26.64 12.83
C ASP A 93 0.52 27.98 13.53
N ASN A 94 1.80 28.22 13.83
CA ASN A 94 2.29 29.49 14.39
C ASN A 94 2.37 30.64 13.36
N ILE A 95 2.51 30.32 12.07
CA ILE A 95 2.59 31.32 10.99
C ILE A 95 1.20 31.79 10.57
N LEU A 96 0.21 30.90 10.62
CA LEU A 96 -1.14 31.17 10.12
C LEU A 96 -1.95 32.06 11.06
N THR A 97 -2.88 32.83 10.49
CA THR A 97 -3.95 33.48 11.26
C THR A 97 -5.01 32.46 11.67
N GLU A 98 -5.87 32.80 12.64
CA GLU A 98 -6.94 31.88 13.10
C GLU A 98 -7.88 31.47 11.97
N GLU A 99 -8.32 32.41 11.14
CA GLU A 99 -9.19 32.13 10.00
C GLU A 99 -8.54 31.20 8.95
N GLN A 100 -7.23 31.37 8.73
CA GLN A 100 -6.45 30.50 7.83
C GLN A 100 -6.28 29.10 8.42
N ARG A 101 -6.07 28.98 9.74
CA ARG A 101 -6.01 27.69 10.45
C ARG A 101 -7.33 26.93 10.32
N GLU A 102 -8.46 27.60 10.52
CA GLU A 102 -9.78 26.97 10.38
C GLU A 102 -10.03 26.49 8.95
N THR A 103 -9.68 27.30 7.95
CA THR A 103 -9.76 26.89 6.54
C THR A 103 -8.89 25.65 6.27
N LEU A 104 -7.67 25.62 6.79
CA LEU A 104 -6.76 24.48 6.65
C LEU A 104 -7.31 23.21 7.31
N LYS A 105 -7.88 23.31 8.52
CA LYS A 105 -8.53 22.19 9.22
C LYS A 105 -9.68 21.61 8.41
N GLN A 106 -10.53 22.47 7.82
CA GLN A 106 -11.63 22.03 6.96
C GLN A 106 -11.12 21.26 5.72
N GLN A 107 -10.09 21.79 5.04
CA GLN A 107 -9.48 21.10 3.90
C GLN A 107 -8.87 19.75 4.29
N GLN A 108 -8.23 19.66 5.47
CA GLN A 108 -7.69 18.41 5.96
C GLN A 108 -8.78 17.37 6.25
N ALA A 109 -9.90 17.79 6.85
CA ALA A 109 -11.05 16.93 7.10
C ALA A 109 -11.66 16.40 5.79
N GLU A 110 -11.83 17.27 4.79
CA GLU A 110 -12.33 16.87 3.48
C GLU A 110 -11.40 15.86 2.79
N ARG A 111 -10.08 16.10 2.85
CA ARG A 111 -9.07 15.16 2.34
C ARG A 111 -9.12 13.82 3.07
N ALA A 112 -9.29 13.81 4.39
CA ALA A 112 -9.39 12.60 5.19
C ALA A 112 -10.63 11.76 4.80
N GLU A 113 -11.78 12.40 4.60
CA GLU A 113 -13.01 11.72 4.15
C GLU A 113 -12.88 11.17 2.72
N LYS A 114 -12.27 11.92 1.80
CA LYS A 114 -11.94 11.41 0.45
C LYS A 114 -11.01 10.19 0.51
N MET A 115 -10.03 10.19 1.42
CA MET A 115 -9.15 9.05 1.60
C MET A 115 -9.89 7.84 2.17
N LYS A 116 -10.74 8.04 3.17
CA LYS A 116 -11.55 6.98 3.81
C LYS A 116 -12.52 6.34 2.83
N THR A 117 -13.22 7.15 2.04
CA THR A 117 -14.12 6.67 0.97
C THR A 117 -13.36 5.87 -0.10
N ALA A 118 -12.20 6.36 -0.55
CA ALA A 118 -11.34 5.62 -1.47
C ALA A 118 -10.84 4.29 -0.88
N MET A 119 -10.50 4.27 0.41
CA MET A 119 -10.09 3.04 1.11
C MET A 119 -11.23 2.03 1.18
N LYS A 120 -12.45 2.49 1.48
CA LYS A 120 -13.65 1.65 1.49
C LYS A 120 -13.94 1.06 0.11
N ALA A 121 -13.88 1.87 -0.95
CA ALA A 121 -14.06 1.39 -2.33
C ALA A 121 -13.02 0.34 -2.76
N ARG A 122 -11.77 0.45 -2.27
CA ARG A 122 -10.72 -0.56 -2.49
C ARG A 122 -11.01 -1.85 -1.73
N LYS A 123 -11.47 -1.75 -0.48
CA LYS A 123 -11.87 -2.90 0.35
C LYS A 123 -13.04 -3.65 -0.26
N ASP A 124 -14.00 -2.91 -0.83
CA ASP A 124 -15.19 -3.46 -1.49
C ASP A 124 -14.90 -3.98 -2.92
N GLY A 125 -13.63 -4.05 -3.34
CA GLY A 125 -13.21 -4.61 -4.64
C GLY A 125 -13.50 -3.75 -5.86
N LYS A 126 -14.29 -2.66 -5.72
CA LYS A 126 -14.76 -1.79 -6.81
C LYS A 126 -13.64 -1.10 -7.61
N SER A 127 -12.44 -0.95 -7.05
CA SER A 127 -11.31 -0.28 -7.74
C SER A 127 -10.23 -1.22 -8.34
N ARG A 128 -10.39 -2.54 -8.29
CA ARG A 128 -9.41 -3.48 -8.90
C ARG A 128 -9.67 -3.73 -10.40
N GLY A 129 -10.91 -3.62 -10.88
CA GLY A 129 -11.28 -3.94 -12.27
C GLY A 129 -10.90 -2.90 -13.33
N GLU A 130 -10.96 -1.60 -13.02
CA GLU A 130 -10.83 -0.56 -14.05
C GLU A 130 -9.40 -0.11 -14.35
N ARG A 131 -8.50 -0.15 -13.36
CA ARG A 131 -7.10 0.28 -13.56
C ARG A 131 -6.23 -0.77 -14.27
N PHE A 132 -6.53 -2.06 -14.10
CA PHE A 132 -5.85 -3.13 -14.86
C PHE A 132 -6.27 -3.17 -16.34
N ARG A 133 -7.49 -2.72 -16.66
CA ARG A 133 -8.02 -2.74 -18.04
C ARG A 133 -7.52 -1.60 -18.94
N LYS A 134 -7.04 -0.50 -18.34
CA LYS A 134 -6.59 0.70 -19.08
C LYS A 134 -5.06 0.78 -19.23
N GLY A 135 -4.29 0.15 -18.36
CA GLY A 135 -2.81 0.11 -18.43
C GLY A 135 -2.24 -0.84 -19.48
N HIS A 136 -2.95 -1.91 -19.85
CA HIS A 136 -2.42 -2.95 -20.75
C HIS A 136 -2.51 -2.64 -22.25
N ARG A 137 -3.18 -1.54 -22.65
CA ARG A 137 -3.39 -1.22 -24.09
C ARG A 137 -2.35 -0.29 -24.70
N ASN A 138 -1.53 0.41 -23.91
CA ASN A 138 -0.63 1.44 -24.45
C ASN A 138 0.88 1.13 -24.39
N PHE A 139 1.29 -0.05 -23.92
CA PHE A 139 2.72 -0.40 -23.84
C PHE A 139 3.29 -1.03 -25.13
N HIS A 140 2.46 -1.45 -26.09
CA HIS A 140 2.91 -2.14 -27.31
C HIS A 140 2.99 -1.24 -28.57
N LYS A 141 3.02 0.09 -28.43
CA LYS A 141 3.00 0.99 -29.60
C LYS A 141 3.96 2.18 -29.54
N ARG A 142 5.15 2.01 -28.94
CA ARG A 142 6.30 2.90 -29.18
C ARG A 142 7.59 2.09 -29.23
N GLY A 143 8.22 2.07 -30.39
CA GLY A 143 9.67 1.85 -30.48
C GLY A 143 10.17 0.61 -31.23
N GLY A 144 9.52 0.21 -32.32
CA GLY A 144 10.25 -0.48 -33.39
C GLY A 144 11.09 0.53 -34.16
N ALA A 145 12.27 0.87 -33.66
CA ALA A 145 13.29 1.63 -34.39
C ALA A 145 14.59 0.83 -34.28
N LYS A 146 15.08 0.36 -35.43
CA LYS A 146 16.28 -0.45 -35.55
C LYS A 146 17.48 0.34 -35.02
N ALA A 147 18.33 -0.35 -34.27
CA ALA A 147 19.67 0.14 -33.95
C ALA A 147 20.44 0.27 -35.27
N ASP A 148 20.85 1.50 -35.59
CA ASP A 148 21.86 1.75 -36.61
C ASP A 148 23.03 2.45 -35.94
N THR A 149 24.19 1.81 -36.06
CA THR A 149 25.43 2.16 -35.40
C THR A 149 26.23 3.02 -36.36
N THR A 150 26.25 4.33 -36.14
CA THR A 150 27.35 5.17 -36.66
C THR A 150 27.79 6.13 -35.56
N GLN A 151 29.03 5.91 -35.13
CA GLN A 151 29.79 6.84 -34.32
C GLN A 151 29.97 8.14 -35.12
N THR A 152 29.73 9.29 -34.51
CA THR A 152 30.25 10.56 -34.98
C THR A 152 30.73 11.35 -33.77
N THR A 153 32.03 11.64 -33.78
CA THR A 153 32.83 12.29 -32.74
C THR A 153 32.45 13.77 -32.55
N PRO A 154 32.80 14.39 -31.41
CA PRO A 154 32.38 15.76 -31.09
C PRO A 154 33.26 16.78 -31.82
N THR A 155 32.64 17.64 -32.64
CA THR A 155 33.32 18.80 -33.23
C THR A 155 33.34 19.96 -32.24
N GLU A 156 34.49 20.09 -31.59
CA GLU A 156 35.24 21.33 -31.30
C GLU A 156 34.54 22.66 -31.62
N VAL A 157 34.27 23.45 -30.59
CA VAL A 157 33.90 24.87 -30.70
C VAL A 157 34.98 25.68 -29.99
N ILE A 158 35.78 26.42 -30.77
CA ILE A 158 36.54 27.59 -30.31
C ILE A 158 36.45 28.66 -31.44
N PRO A 159 36.77 29.94 -31.18
CA PRO A 159 35.90 30.97 -30.61
C PRO A 159 35.68 32.11 -31.63
N ASN A 160 34.89 33.13 -31.28
CA ASN A 160 35.20 34.46 -31.82
C ASN A 160 35.07 35.56 -30.79
N VAL A 161 36.17 36.31 -30.71
CA VAL A 161 36.47 37.46 -29.88
C VAL A 161 35.88 38.70 -30.55
N LYS A 162 35.25 39.57 -29.77
CA LYS A 162 35.39 41.03 -29.86
C LYS A 162 35.23 41.64 -28.47
#